data_AF-A0A151UBW3-F1
#
_entry.id   AF-A0A151UBW3-F1
#
_cell.length_a   1.000
_cell.length_b   1.000
_cell.length_c   1.000
_cell.angle_alpha   90.00
_cell.angle_beta   90.00
_cell.angle_gamma   90.00
#
_symmetry.space_group_name_H-M   'P 1'
#
loop_
_entity.id
_entity.type
_entity.pdbx_description
1 polymer ?
#
loop_
_entity_poly.entity_id
_entity_poly.type
_entity_poly.pdbx_seq_one_letter_code
_entity_poly.pdbx_strand_id
1 'polypeptide(L)'
;MLNETKLPKYFWADAINTACHVLNKVLIRPILKRTPYEIYTGRKPNISYFRVFGCKFFVLNNGKEQLGKFDAKAIEAIFLGTLQIAKPIEYRFLVVEILVTLLPQH
;
A
#
# COMPACT_ATOMS: atom_id res chain seq x y z
N MET A 1 3.01 -11.68 -6.00
CA MET A 1 2.95 -10.57 -5.00
C MET A 1 4.34 -10.20 -4.44
N LEU A 2 4.92 -10.86 -3.42
CA LEU A 2 6.29 -10.51 -2.97
C LEU A 2 7.37 -11.11 -3.88
N ASN A 3 7.25 -12.40 -4.23
CA ASN A 3 8.22 -13.10 -5.10
C ASN A 3 8.29 -12.54 -6.53
N GLU A 4 7.27 -11.78 -6.94
CA GLU A 4 7.20 -11.09 -8.24
C GLU A 4 7.80 -9.67 -8.18
N THR A 5 8.25 -9.24 -7.01
CA THR A 5 8.86 -7.92 -6.79
C THR A 5 10.34 -8.06 -6.49
N LYS A 6 11.09 -6.98 -6.68
CA LYS A 6 12.50 -6.89 -6.24
C LYS A 6 12.64 -6.50 -4.76
N LEU A 7 11.57 -6.64 -3.97
CA LEU A 7 11.57 -6.26 -2.56
C LEU A 7 12.23 -7.35 -1.69
N PRO A 8 12.98 -6.96 -0.65
CA PRO A 8 13.53 -7.88 0.33
C PRO A 8 12.48 -8.76 1.01
N LYS A 9 12.89 -9.97 1.40
CA LYS A 9 12.01 -10.95 2.07
C LYS A 9 11.44 -10.44 3.39
N TYR A 10 12.07 -9.49 4.07
CA TYR A 10 11.56 -8.95 5.34
C TYR A 10 10.22 -8.20 5.19
N PHE A 11 9.82 -7.82 3.97
CA PHE A 11 8.49 -7.26 3.69
C PHE A 11 7.37 -8.31 3.56
N TRP A 12 7.63 -9.58 3.90
CA TRP A 12 6.63 -10.65 3.84
C TRP A 12 5.37 -10.37 4.66
N ALA A 13 5.49 -9.74 5.83
CA ALA A 13 4.34 -9.39 6.66
C ALA A 13 3.44 -8.36 5.95
N ASP A 14 4.03 -7.35 5.30
CA ASP A 14 3.32 -6.34 4.52
C ASP A 14 2.59 -6.95 3.31
N ALA A 15 3.25 -7.90 2.64
CA ALA A 15 2.65 -8.66 1.54
C ALA A 15 1.44 -9.50 1.99
N ILE A 16 1.56 -10.22 3.13
CA ILE A 16 0.47 -11.01 3.69
C ILE A 16 -0.70 -10.10 4.10
N ASN A 17 -0.43 -9.00 4.78
CA ASN A 17 -1.47 -8.05 5.18
C ASN A 17 -2.22 -7.49 3.97
N THR A 18 -1.51 -7.17 2.89
CA THR A 18 -2.10 -6.72 1.63
C THR A 18 -2.98 -7.79 1.00
N ALA A 19 -2.49 -9.03 0.92
CA ALA A 19 -3.27 -10.15 0.42
C ALA A 19 -4.56 -10.35 1.24
N CYS A 20 -4.46 -10.42 2.56
CA CYS A 20 -5.62 -10.53 3.45
C CYS A 20 -6.61 -9.37 3.25
N HIS A 21 -6.13 -8.14 3.10
CA HIS A 21 -6.99 -6.99 2.85
C HIS A 21 -7.79 -7.14 1.54
N VAL A 22 -7.13 -7.56 0.47
CA VAL A 22 -7.76 -7.79 -0.84
C VAL A 22 -8.77 -8.94 -0.74
N LEU A 23 -8.36 -10.08 -0.17
CA LEU A 23 -9.22 -11.26 -0.04
C LEU A 23 -10.49 -10.95 0.77
N ASN A 24 -10.38 -10.18 1.85
CA ASN A 24 -11.52 -9.78 2.67
C ASN A 24 -12.57 -8.95 1.92
N LYS A 25 -12.20 -8.31 0.80
CA LYS A 25 -13.06 -7.40 0.02
C LYS A 25 -13.45 -7.95 -1.34
N VAL A 26 -12.76 -8.96 -1.87
CA VAL A 26 -13.00 -9.53 -3.20
C VAL A 26 -13.58 -10.93 -3.11
N LEU A 27 -13.16 -11.75 -2.14
CA LEU A 27 -13.67 -13.10 -2.03
C LEU A 27 -15.10 -13.10 -1.52
N ILE A 28 -16.02 -13.55 -2.38
CA ILE A 28 -17.42 -13.75 -2.04
C ILE A 28 -17.56 -15.12 -1.37
N ARG A 29 -18.18 -15.15 -0.18
CA ARG A 29 -18.61 -16.43 0.42
C ARG A 29 -19.85 -16.92 -0.32
N PRO A 30 -19.81 -18.08 -1.02
CA PRO A 30 -20.90 -18.49 -1.92
C PRO A 30 -22.27 -18.59 -1.25
N ILE A 31 -22.31 -19.14 -0.03
CA ILE A 31 -23.54 -19.33 0.75
C ILE A 31 -24.21 -17.98 1.07
N LEU A 32 -23.42 -16.98 1.45
CA LEU A 32 -23.92 -15.68 1.88
C LEU A 32 -24.03 -14.66 0.74
N LYS A 33 -23.44 -14.96 -0.43
CA LYS A 33 -23.28 -14.05 -1.57
C LYS A 33 -22.71 -12.68 -1.16
N ARG A 34 -21.86 -12.67 -0.13
CA ARG A 34 -21.22 -11.49 0.47
C ARG A 34 -19.76 -11.77 0.80
N THR A 35 -18.96 -10.73 0.75
CA THR A 35 -17.55 -10.71 1.16
C THR A 35 -17.44 -10.60 2.68
N PRO A 36 -16.33 -11.07 3.29
CA PRO A 36 -16.06 -10.85 4.70
C PRO A 36 -16.20 -9.39 5.14
N TYR A 37 -15.76 -8.45 4.30
CA TYR A 37 -15.89 -7.02 4.55
C TYR A 37 -17.35 -6.56 4.63
N GLU A 38 -18.21 -7.02 3.72
CA GLU A 38 -19.64 -6.69 3.75
C GLU A 38 -20.34 -7.28 4.96
N ILE A 39 -19.95 -8.50 5.36
CA ILE A 39 -20.50 -9.16 6.55
C ILE A 39 -20.12 -8.36 7.81
N TYR A 40 -18.86 -7.92 7.91
CA TYR A 40 -18.36 -7.21 9.08
C TYR A 40 -18.84 -5.75 9.16
N THR A 41 -18.89 -5.04 8.03
CA THR A 41 -19.16 -3.59 8.01
C THR A 41 -20.57 -3.22 7.55
N GLY A 42 -21.31 -4.15 6.96
CA GLY A 42 -22.60 -3.88 6.30
C GLY A 42 -22.48 -3.03 5.04
N ARG A 43 -21.27 -2.68 4.58
CA ARG A 43 -21.04 -1.79 3.44
C ARG A 43 -20.43 -2.55 2.27
N LYS A 44 -20.80 -2.15 1.04
CA LYS A 44 -20.14 -2.62 -0.18
C LYS A 44 -18.65 -2.24 -0.16
N PRO A 45 -17.74 -3.15 -0.55
CA PRO A 45 -16.32 -2.83 -0.57
C PRO A 45 -16.06 -1.87 -1.74
N ASN A 46 -15.44 -0.73 -1.45
CA ASN A 46 -14.77 0.04 -2.50
C ASN A 46 -13.47 -0.70 -2.85
N ILE A 47 -13.26 -1.00 -4.13
CA ILE A 47 -12.07 -1.70 -4.65
C ILE A 47 -11.26 -0.83 -5.63
N SER A 48 -11.74 0.37 -5.99
CA SER A 48 -11.07 1.24 -6.97
C SER A 48 -9.71 1.76 -6.50
N TYR A 49 -9.50 1.77 -5.18
CA TYR A 49 -8.24 2.21 -4.58
C TYR A 49 -7.18 1.09 -4.50
N PHE A 50 -7.50 -0.15 -4.89
CA PHE A 50 -6.52 -1.22 -4.85
C PHE A 50 -5.36 -0.94 -5.79
N ARG A 51 -4.16 -1.31 -5.31
CA ARG A 51 -2.89 -1.18 -6.01
C ARG A 51 -2.14 -2.50 -5.89
N VAL A 52 -1.33 -2.79 -6.89
CA VAL A 52 -0.48 -3.99 -6.90
C VAL A 52 0.64 -3.78 -5.88
N PHE A 53 0.81 -4.74 -4.97
CA PHE A 53 1.92 -4.72 -4.02
C PHE A 53 3.26 -4.64 -4.75
N GLY A 54 4.16 -3.76 -4.28
CA GLY A 54 5.44 -3.50 -4.91
C GLY A 54 5.39 -2.63 -6.16
N CYS A 55 4.24 -2.07 -6.53
CA CYS A 55 4.16 -1.14 -7.66
C CYS A 55 4.79 0.22 -7.31
N LYS A 56 5.21 0.94 -8.36
CA LYS A 56 5.57 2.36 -8.25
C LYS A 56 4.37 3.14 -7.73
N PHE A 57 4.61 3.99 -6.75
CA PHE A 57 3.61 4.77 -6.02
C PHE A 57 4.13 6.19 -5.87
N PHE A 58 3.25 7.17 -5.86
CA PHE A 58 3.64 8.57 -5.69
C PHE A 58 2.94 9.13 -4.46
N VAL A 59 3.75 9.67 -3.55
CA VAL A 59 3.27 10.30 -2.32
C VAL A 59 3.39 11.81 -2.50
N LEU A 60 2.33 12.53 -2.17
CA LEU A 60 2.38 13.98 -2.14
C LEU A 60 3.35 14.42 -1.03
N ASN A 61 4.32 15.24 -1.39
CA ASN A 61 5.15 15.95 -0.43
C ASN A 61 4.36 17.14 0.08
N ASN A 62 3.83 17.01 1.30
CA ASN A 62 2.89 17.98 1.87
C ASN A 62 3.59 19.23 2.46
N GLY A 63 4.84 19.52 2.06
CA GLY A 63 5.47 20.81 2.34
C GLY A 63 5.82 21.07 3.81
N LYS A 64 6.23 20.03 4.56
CA LYS A 64 6.88 20.25 5.88
C LYS A 64 8.20 21.03 5.73
N GLU A 65 8.78 20.97 4.54
CA GLU A 65 9.84 21.85 4.06
C GLU A 65 9.21 22.85 3.06
N GLN A 66 9.63 24.12 3.08
CA GLN A 66 9.07 25.15 2.19
C GLN A 66 9.44 24.85 0.73
N LEU A 67 8.61 24.05 0.06
CA LEU A 67 8.79 23.72 -1.35
C LEU A 67 8.56 24.97 -2.20
N GLY A 68 9.57 25.35 -2.97
CA GLY A 68 9.51 26.41 -3.98
C GLY A 68 8.52 26.08 -5.10
N LYS A 69 8.18 27.09 -5.91
CA LYS A 69 7.19 26.98 -7.00
C LYS A 69 7.53 25.88 -8.01
N PHE A 70 8.81 25.53 -8.15
CA PHE A 70 9.33 24.59 -9.13
C PHE A 70 9.78 23.25 -8.52
N ASP A 71 9.61 23.06 -7.21
CA ASP A 71 10.06 21.84 -6.54
C ASP A 71 9.10 20.68 -6.81
N ALA A 72 9.67 19.47 -6.85
CA ALA A 72 8.90 18.25 -7.04
C ALA A 72 7.95 18.03 -5.85
N LYS A 73 6.64 18.09 -6.13
CA LYS A 73 5.59 17.87 -5.12
C LYS A 73 5.27 16.40 -4.89
N ALA A 74 5.82 15.50 -5.69
CA ALA A 74 5.56 14.06 -5.61
C ALA A 74 6.87 13.31 -5.37
N ILE A 75 6.86 12.43 -4.37
CA ILE A 75 7.97 11.57 -4.03
C ILE A 75 7.66 10.17 -4.55
N GLU A 76 8.63 9.59 -5.26
CA GLU A 76 8.54 8.20 -5.71
C GLU A 76 8.72 7.24 -4.53
N ALA A 77 7.79 6.29 -4.44
CA ALA A 77 7.75 5.26 -3.43
C ALA A 77 7.33 3.92 -4.03
N ILE A 78 7.48 2.86 -3.25
CA ILE A 78 6.97 1.52 -3.54
C ILE A 78 5.80 1.24 -2.61
N PHE A 79 4.68 0.80 -3.18
CA PHE A 79 3.49 0.44 -2.39
C PHE A 79 3.72 -0.85 -1.60
N LEU A 80 3.58 -0.78 -0.27
CA LEU A 80 3.73 -1.94 0.63
C LEU A 80 2.41 -2.44 1.22
N GLY A 81 1.31 -1.70 1.09
CA GLY A 81 0.01 -2.18 1.54
C GLY A 81 -0.87 -1.13 2.19
N THR A 82 -2.00 -1.60 2.70
CA THR A 82 -2.98 -0.79 3.44
C THR A 82 -3.02 -1.20 4.90
N LEU A 83 -2.92 -0.24 5.81
CA LEU A 83 -3.10 -0.44 7.24
C LEU A 83 -4.61 -0.43 7.56
N GLN A 84 -5.16 -1.56 8.03
CA GLN A 84 -6.59 -1.66 8.38
C GLN A 84 -6.94 -1.04 9.74
N ILE A 85 -5.94 -0.74 10.57
CA ILE A 85 -6.11 -0.28 11.95
C ILE A 85 -6.52 1.21 11.98
N ALA A 86 -6.17 1.97 10.94
CA ALA A 86 -6.47 3.39 10.82
C ALA A 86 -7.79 3.61 10.07
N LYS A 87 -8.63 4.50 10.63
CA LYS A 87 -9.65 5.22 9.86
C LYS A 87 -9.23 6.70 9.92
N PRO A 88 -8.97 7.36 8.78
CA PRO A 88 -9.11 6.91 7.38
C PRO A 88 -8.08 5.84 6.93
N ILE A 89 -8.32 5.22 5.75
CA ILE A 89 -7.43 4.22 5.14
C ILE A 89 -6.03 4.80 5.03
N GLU A 90 -5.06 4.18 5.69
CA GLU A 90 -3.67 4.59 5.66
C GLU A 90 -2.86 3.63 4.79
N TYR A 91 -1.99 4.18 3.94
CA TYR A 91 -1.11 3.40 3.08
C TYR A 91 0.27 3.29 3.71
N ARG A 92 0.87 2.12 3.58
CA ARG A 92 2.28 1.88 3.89
C ARG A 92 3.06 1.85 2.59
N PHE A 93 4.17 2.57 2.56
CA PHE A 93 5.02 2.70 1.38
C PHE A 93 6.49 2.82 1.77
N LEU A 94 7.38 2.52 0.83
CA LEU A 94 8.83 2.68 0.97
C LEU A 94 9.30 3.78 0.03
N VAL A 95 9.86 4.87 0.55
CA VAL A 95 10.43 5.95 -0.27
C VAL A 95 11.74 5.47 -0.91
N VAL A 96 11.86 5.61 -2.23
CA VAL A 96 13.00 5.06 -3.00
C VAL A 96 14.30 5.81 -2.72
N GLU A 97 14.25 7.09 -2.36
CA GLU A 97 15.45 7.89 -2.02
C GLU A 97 16.18 7.37 -0.77
N ILE A 98 15.48 6.73 0.17
CA ILE A 98 16.09 6.12 1.37
C ILE A 98 16.90 4.86 1.02
N LEU A 99 16.59 4.20 -0.10
CA LEU A 99 17.36 3.04 -0.58
C LEU A 99 18.73 3.43 -1.13
N VAL A 100 18.86 4.63 -1.72
CA VAL A 100 20.14 5.10 -2.27
C VAL A 100 21.10 5.53 -1.16
N THR A 101 20.60 6.02 -0.03
CA THR A 101 21.43 6.45 1.11
C THR A 101 21.80 5.32 2.07
N LEU A 102 21.11 4.17 2.03
CA LEU A 102 21.39 2.99 2.86
C LEU A 102 22.20 1.90 2.16
N LEU A 103 22.49 2.03 0.86
CA LEU A 103 23.45 1.17 0.19
C LEU A 103 24.86 1.64 0.59
N PRO A 104 25.70 0.80 1.24
CA PRO A 104 27.10 1.14 1.43
C PRO A 104 27.72 1.34 0.06
N GLN A 105 28.24 2.54 -0.19
CA GLN A 105 29.09 2.77 -1.35
C GLN A 105 30.36 1.94 -1.12
N HIS A 106 30.51 0.90 -1.93
CA HIS A 106 31.77 0.15 -2.05
C HIS A 106 32.74 0.91 -2.94
#